data_AF-A0A932A5L1-F1
#
_entry.id   AF-A0A932A5L1-F1
#
_cell.length_a   1.000
_cell.length_b   1.000
_cell.length_c   1.000
_cell.angle_alpha   90.00
_cell.angle_beta   90.00
_cell.angle_gamma   90.00
#
_symmetry.space_group_name_H-M   'P 1'
#
loop_
_entity.id
_entity.type
_entity.pdbx_description
1 polymer ?
#
loop_
_entity_poly.entity_id
_entity_poly.type
_entity_poly.pdbx_seq_one_letter_code
_entity_poly.pdbx_strand_id
1 'polypeptide(L)'
;MDLHPLVIHYPIAFLTTYVVFELVRIRKILALPYWFHIKMTLVVIGELGAIATVITAQFSTELRGGNMLVDRYKLFIIITALIFGMLAFAYVFKFTDPNSDQSGQSRALTTWFHFILKPFVLIPLVITGLFFIIVSGGLFGATIYGTHFDPFLAPIFKLLKVY
;
A
#
# COMPACT_ATOMS: atom_id res chain seq x y z
N MET A 1 9.01 -5.36 -25.36
CA MET A 1 8.83 -6.03 -24.05
C MET A 1 7.74 -5.26 -23.35
N ASP A 2 6.64 -5.89 -22.97
CA ASP A 2 5.56 -5.19 -22.29
C ASP A 2 6.09 -4.77 -20.92
N LEU A 3 6.44 -3.51 -20.76
CA LEU A 3 6.85 -2.94 -19.46
C LEU A 3 5.68 -2.90 -18.46
N HIS A 4 4.46 -3.16 -18.97
CA HIS A 4 3.20 -3.08 -18.24
C HIS A 4 3.14 -3.96 -16.99
N PRO A 5 3.56 -5.26 -16.99
CA PRO A 5 3.53 -6.07 -15.79
C PRO A 5 4.58 -5.61 -14.76
N LEU A 6 5.73 -5.10 -15.21
CA LEU A 6 6.82 -4.70 -14.34
C LEU A 6 6.49 -3.43 -13.55
N VAL A 7 5.85 -2.46 -14.19
CA VAL A 7 5.46 -1.20 -13.53
C VAL A 7 4.31 -1.41 -12.53
N ILE A 8 3.45 -2.41 -12.75
CA ILE A 8 2.23 -2.62 -11.96
C ILE A 8 2.39 -3.68 -10.86
N HIS A 9 3.16 -4.75 -11.08
CA HIS A 9 3.25 -5.88 -10.13
C HIS A 9 4.38 -5.73 -9.10
N TYR A 10 5.51 -5.11 -9.46
CA TYR A 10 6.63 -4.92 -8.53
C TYR A 10 6.30 -4.03 -7.32
N PRO A 11 5.51 -2.94 -7.46
CA PRO A 11 5.11 -2.13 -6.30
C PRO A 11 4.36 -2.95 -5.24
N ILE A 12 3.45 -3.82 -5.70
CA ILE A 12 2.65 -4.70 -4.85
C ILE A 12 3.55 -5.68 -4.09
N ALA A 13 4.57 -6.25 -4.74
CA ALA A 13 5.51 -7.16 -4.09
C ALA A 13 6.28 -6.48 -2.94
N PHE A 14 6.74 -5.23 -3.15
CA PHE A 14 7.42 -4.46 -2.11
C PHE A 14 6.50 -4.16 -0.93
N LEU A 15 5.28 -3.66 -1.19
CA LEU A 15 4.31 -3.35 -0.14
C LEU A 15 3.84 -4.60 0.62
N THR A 16 3.62 -5.71 -0.07
CA THR A 16 3.25 -7.00 0.55
C THR A 16 4.39 -7.54 1.42
N THR A 17 5.63 -7.47 0.94
CA THR A 17 6.80 -7.87 1.74
C THR A 17 6.95 -7.00 2.98
N TYR A 18 6.76 -5.68 2.82
CA TYR A 18 6.72 -4.74 3.94
C TYR A 18 5.64 -5.11 4.97
N VAL A 19 4.42 -5.42 4.51
CA VAL A 19 3.32 -5.87 5.38
C VAL A 19 3.72 -7.10 6.17
N VAL A 20 4.28 -8.12 5.51
CA VAL A 20 4.74 -9.35 6.18
C VAL A 20 5.76 -9.01 7.27
N PHE A 21 6.69 -8.09 7.00
CA PHE A 21 7.68 -7.66 7.99
C PHE A 21 7.11 -6.89 9.17
N GLU A 22 6.01 -6.14 8.98
CA GLU A 22 5.32 -5.47 10.09
C GLU A 22 4.45 -6.42 10.91
N LEU A 23 3.91 -7.48 10.29
CA LEU A 23 3.13 -8.50 10.98
C LEU A 23 4.03 -9.49 11.73
N VAL A 24 5.13 -9.90 11.12
CA VAL A 24 6.09 -10.86 11.67
C VAL A 24 7.12 -10.13 12.55
N ARG A 25 6.69 -9.76 13.76
CA ARG A 25 7.50 -8.97 14.72
C ARG A 25 8.43 -9.83 15.57
N ILE A 26 9.37 -10.53 14.94
CA ILE A 26 10.36 -11.35 15.64
C ILE A 26 11.36 -10.45 16.37
N ARG A 27 11.45 -10.57 17.71
CA ARG A 27 12.30 -9.71 18.56
C ARG A 27 13.76 -9.63 18.10
N LYS A 28 14.34 -10.75 17.66
CA LYS A 28 15.73 -10.81 17.19
C LYS A 28 15.96 -9.97 15.93
N ILE A 29 14.99 -9.96 15.01
CA ILE A 29 15.08 -9.21 13.76
C ILE A 29 14.87 -7.70 14.03
N LEU A 30 13.92 -7.36 14.91
CA LEU A 30 13.64 -5.97 15.29
C LEU A 30 14.82 -5.27 15.97
N ALA A 31 15.73 -6.02 16.60
CA ALA A 31 16.93 -5.49 17.24
C ALA A 31 18.05 -5.12 16.25
N LEU A 32 17.94 -5.51 14.97
CA LEU A 32 18.96 -5.24 13.97
C LEU A 32 18.93 -3.76 13.56
N PRO A 33 20.08 -3.05 13.54
CA PRO A 33 20.12 -1.62 13.27
C PRO A 33 19.63 -1.25 11.87
N TYR A 34 19.81 -2.15 10.90
CA TYR A 34 19.38 -1.95 9.52
C TYR A 34 17.91 -2.30 9.25
N TRP A 35 17.21 -2.93 10.20
CA TRP A 35 15.84 -3.40 9.97
C TRP A 35 14.87 -2.26 9.71
N PHE A 36 15.06 -1.13 10.38
CA PHE A 36 14.32 0.10 10.13
C PHE A 36 14.46 0.56 8.66
N HIS A 37 15.70 0.59 8.15
CA HIS A 37 15.98 1.04 6.78
C HIS A 37 15.41 0.08 5.74
N ILE A 38 15.48 -1.24 5.96
CA ILE A 38 14.86 -2.22 5.06
C ILE A 38 13.37 -1.94 4.92
N LYS A 39 12.65 -1.80 6.05
CA LYS A 39 11.20 -1.54 6.01
C LYS A 39 10.86 -0.21 5.35
N MET A 40 11.62 0.84 5.66
CA MET A 40 11.50 2.14 4.99
C MET A 40 11.66 2.01 3.48
N THR A 41 12.73 1.34 3.01
CA THR A 41 12.99 1.15 1.59
C THR A 41 11.86 0.39 0.91
N LEU A 42 11.37 -0.69 1.51
CA LEU A 42 10.26 -1.47 0.97
C LEU A 42 8.99 -0.61 0.82
N VAL A 43 8.59 0.12 1.87
CA VAL A 43 7.36 0.92 1.81
C VAL A 43 7.50 2.12 0.87
N VAL A 44 8.66 2.79 0.84
CA VAL A 44 8.88 3.97 -0.02
C VAL A 44 8.94 3.56 -1.49
N ILE A 45 9.72 2.55 -1.85
CA ILE A 45 9.80 2.08 -3.25
C ILE A 45 8.46 1.50 -3.70
N GLY A 46 7.83 0.70 -2.83
CA GLY A 46 6.50 0.17 -3.08
C GLY A 46 5.45 1.27 -3.31
N GLU A 47 5.48 2.34 -2.50
CA GLU A 47 4.55 3.46 -2.62
C GLU A 47 4.78 4.28 -3.90
N LEU A 48 6.02 4.60 -4.25
CA LEU A 48 6.32 5.30 -5.50
C LEU A 48 5.76 4.53 -6.71
N GLY A 49 5.88 3.21 -6.67
CA GLY A 49 5.27 2.32 -7.66
C GLY A 49 3.73 2.28 -7.60
N ALA A 50 3.13 2.34 -6.42
CA ALA A 50 1.69 2.40 -6.25
C ALA A 50 1.11 3.71 -6.82
N ILE A 51 1.77 4.84 -6.58
CA ILE A 51 1.42 6.14 -7.20
C ILE A 51 1.51 6.05 -8.72
N ALA A 52 2.59 5.47 -9.26
CA ALA A 52 2.73 5.27 -10.70
C ALA A 52 1.59 4.39 -11.26
N THR A 53 1.16 3.38 -10.52
CA THR A 53 0.02 2.51 -10.86
C THR A 53 -1.29 3.30 -10.86
N VAL A 54 -1.54 4.13 -9.85
CA VAL A 54 -2.74 5.00 -9.78
C VAL A 54 -2.79 5.94 -10.98
N ILE A 55 -1.68 6.63 -11.28
CA ILE A 55 -1.58 7.53 -12.44
C ILE A 55 -1.89 6.75 -13.72
N THR A 56 -1.21 5.63 -13.93
CA THR A 56 -1.41 4.78 -15.13
C THR A 56 -2.86 4.31 -15.26
N ALA A 57 -3.49 3.88 -14.16
CA ALA A 57 -4.87 3.42 -14.18
C ALA A 57 -5.87 4.54 -14.52
N GLN A 58 -5.60 5.79 -14.14
CA GLN A 58 -6.44 6.94 -14.49
C GLN A 58 -6.33 7.30 -15.98
N PHE A 59 -5.15 7.13 -16.58
CA PHE A 59 -4.91 7.45 -17.99
C PHE A 59 -5.12 6.28 -18.97
N SER A 60 -5.24 5.05 -18.46
CA SER A 60 -5.47 3.87 -19.30
C SER A 60 -6.81 3.94 -20.04
N THR A 61 -6.75 3.82 -21.37
CA THR A 61 -7.93 3.76 -22.25
C THR A 61 -8.73 2.47 -22.05
N GLU A 62 -8.07 1.37 -21.71
CA GLU A 62 -8.69 0.07 -21.42
C GLU A 62 -9.55 0.12 -20.16
N LEU A 63 -9.13 0.95 -19.19
CA LEU A 63 -9.84 1.19 -17.93
C LEU A 63 -10.76 2.42 -18.01
N ARG A 64 -11.11 2.89 -19.21
CA ARG A 64 -11.95 4.09 -19.40
C ARG A 64 -13.45 3.77 -19.57
N GLY A 65 -13.81 2.48 -19.61
CA GLY A 65 -15.20 2.05 -19.56
C GLY A 65 -15.78 2.27 -18.16
N GLY A 66 -16.89 3.02 -18.06
CA GLY A 66 -17.61 3.29 -16.81
C GLY A 66 -18.34 2.07 -16.25
N ASN A 67 -17.68 0.90 -16.28
CA ASN A 67 -18.18 -0.27 -15.61
C ASN A 67 -17.86 -0.15 -14.11
N MET A 68 -18.78 -0.61 -13.27
CA MET A 68 -18.63 -0.46 -11.83
C MET A 68 -17.39 -1.23 -11.31
N LEU A 69 -16.96 -2.28 -12.01
CA LEU A 69 -15.74 -3.05 -11.70
C LEU A 69 -14.49 -2.16 -11.71
N VAL A 70 -14.27 -1.41 -12.78
CA VAL A 70 -13.09 -0.55 -12.95
C VAL A 70 -13.14 0.63 -11.97
N ASP A 71 -14.32 1.19 -11.70
CA ASP A 71 -14.46 2.27 -10.71
C ASP A 71 -14.09 1.79 -9.30
N ARG A 72 -14.52 0.57 -8.91
CA ARG A 72 -14.13 -0.03 -7.64
C ARG A 72 -12.63 -0.33 -7.61
N TYR A 73 -12.07 -0.87 -8.69
CA TYR A 73 -10.62 -1.10 -8.80
C TYR A 73 -9.84 0.20 -8.57
N LYS A 74 -10.18 1.29 -9.29
CA LYS A 74 -9.55 2.61 -9.16
C LYS A 74 -9.64 3.16 -7.73
N LEU A 75 -10.80 3.03 -7.10
CA LEU A 75 -10.98 3.45 -5.71
C LEU A 75 -10.05 2.68 -4.76
N PHE A 76 -9.96 1.36 -4.91
CA PHE A 76 -9.16 0.50 -4.03
C PHE A 76 -7.66 0.76 -4.16
N ILE A 77 -7.14 0.98 -5.39
CA ILE A 77 -5.73 1.34 -5.58
C ILE A 77 -5.41 2.73 -5.01
N ILE A 78 -6.35 3.69 -5.08
CA ILE A 78 -6.18 5.01 -4.46
C ILE A 78 -6.12 4.89 -2.93
N ILE A 79 -7.05 4.13 -2.33
CA ILE A 79 -7.03 3.92 -0.87
C ILE A 79 -5.74 3.22 -0.43
N THR A 80 -5.27 2.24 -1.20
CA THR A 80 -3.99 1.57 -0.97
C THR A 80 -2.84 2.58 -0.96
N ALA A 81 -2.72 3.41 -2.00
CA ALA A 81 -1.69 4.43 -2.09
C ALA A 81 -1.78 5.45 -0.95
N LEU A 82 -2.99 5.87 -0.54
CA LEU A 82 -3.13 6.79 0.59
C LEU A 82 -2.65 6.17 1.92
N ILE A 83 -2.96 4.90 2.17
CA ILE A 83 -2.53 4.18 3.37
C ILE A 83 -1.01 4.02 3.40
N PHE A 84 -0.42 3.48 2.33
CA PHE A 84 1.01 3.24 2.28
C PHE A 84 1.82 4.52 2.07
N GLY A 85 1.26 5.54 1.43
CA GLY A 85 1.81 6.89 1.34
C GLY A 85 1.94 7.56 2.71
N MET A 86 0.92 7.43 3.56
CA MET A 86 0.99 7.89 4.94
C MET A 86 2.11 7.18 5.73
N LEU A 87 2.24 5.86 5.55
CA LEU A 87 3.29 5.08 6.20
C LEU A 87 4.69 5.44 5.67
N ALA A 88 4.86 5.53 4.35
CA ALA A 88 6.11 5.92 3.71
C ALA A 88 6.55 7.31 4.18
N PHE A 89 5.62 8.27 4.24
CA PHE A 89 5.91 9.61 4.74
C PHE A 89 6.30 9.60 6.21
N ALA A 90 5.61 8.82 7.06
CA ALA A 90 5.97 8.68 8.48
C ALA A 90 7.39 8.09 8.66
N TYR A 91 7.76 7.11 7.84
CA TYR A 91 9.11 6.52 7.84
C TYR A 91 10.19 7.51 7.40
N VAL A 92 9.97 8.22 6.29
CA VAL A 92 10.90 9.25 5.78
C VAL A 92 11.06 10.38 6.79
N PHE A 93 9.96 10.83 7.39
CA PHE A 93 9.99 11.89 8.39
C PHE A 93 10.80 11.48 9.63
N LYS A 94 10.57 10.26 10.15
CA LYS A 94 11.35 9.71 11.26
C LYS A 94 12.83 9.54 10.91
N PHE A 95 13.17 9.27 9.66
CA PHE A 95 14.56 9.14 9.21
C PHE A 95 15.28 10.50 9.16
N THR A 96 14.61 11.56 8.68
CA THR A 96 15.19 12.90 8.53
C THR A 96 15.36 13.63 9.84
N ASP A 97 14.57 13.30 10.87
CA ASP A 97 14.61 13.97 12.18
C ASP A 97 14.98 13.03 13.34
N PRO A 98 16.23 12.53 13.39
CA PRO A 98 16.68 11.67 14.47
C PRO A 98 16.79 12.40 15.83
N ASN A 99 16.76 13.74 15.83
CA ASN A 99 16.96 14.61 17.01
C ASN A 99 15.76 15.56 17.24
N SER A 100 14.53 15.15 16.87
CA SER A 100 13.32 16.00 16.90
C SER A 100 12.95 16.56 18.28
N ASP A 101 13.68 16.19 19.32
CA ASP A 101 13.54 16.72 20.67
C ASP A 101 14.17 18.13 20.82
N GLN A 102 15.05 18.57 19.90
CA GLN A 102 15.82 19.82 20.07
C GLN A 102 15.53 20.93 19.06
N SER A 103 14.94 20.63 17.89
CA SER A 103 14.67 21.66 16.88
C SER A 103 13.21 22.09 16.91
N GLY A 104 12.95 23.40 16.91
CA GLY A 104 11.62 24.02 17.01
C GLY A 104 10.69 23.79 15.81
N GLN A 105 10.85 22.70 15.08
CA GLN A 105 9.91 22.25 14.07
C GLN A 105 8.58 21.89 14.74
N SER A 106 7.46 22.14 14.06
CA SER A 106 6.11 22.04 14.62
C SER A 106 5.87 20.72 15.36
N ARG A 107 5.95 20.76 16.69
CA ARG A 107 5.80 19.59 17.61
C ARG A 107 4.59 18.72 17.30
N ALA A 108 3.54 19.28 16.71
CA ALA A 108 2.33 18.55 16.34
C ALA A 108 2.59 17.53 15.21
N LEU A 109 3.25 17.92 14.12
CA LEU A 109 3.50 17.05 12.96
C LEU A 109 4.46 15.90 13.31
N THR A 110 5.52 16.19 14.06
CA THR A 110 6.47 15.18 14.54
C THR A 110 5.77 14.14 15.42
N THR A 111 4.92 14.60 16.35
CA THR A 111 4.15 13.71 17.24
C THR A 111 3.19 12.82 16.46
N TRP A 112 2.53 13.35 15.42
CA TRP A 112 1.61 12.60 14.58
C TRP A 112 2.29 11.45 13.82
N PHE A 113 3.44 11.70 13.16
CA PHE A 113 4.14 10.63 12.44
C PHE A 113 4.73 9.57 13.36
N HIS A 114 5.23 9.97 14.53
CA HIS A 114 5.66 9.03 15.55
C HIS A 114 4.51 8.18 16.08
N PHE A 115 3.31 8.77 16.21
CA PHE A 115 2.11 8.07 16.64
C PHE A 115 1.67 7.01 15.62
N ILE A 116 1.69 7.33 14.32
CA ILE A 116 1.34 6.39 13.23
C ILE A 116 2.22 5.14 13.25
N LEU A 117 3.51 5.29 13.55
CA LEU A 117 4.45 4.16 13.60
C LEU A 117 4.36 3.34 14.91
N LYS A 118 3.49 3.70 15.86
CA LYS A 118 3.26 2.88 17.05
C LYS A 118 2.52 1.59 16.65
N PRO A 119 2.88 0.42 17.21
CA PRO A 119 2.29 -0.87 16.82
C PRO A 119 0.77 -0.91 16.84
N PHE A 120 0.15 -0.21 17.81
CA PHE A 120 -1.30 -0.15 17.96
C PHE A 120 -2.00 0.52 16.76
N VAL A 121 -1.35 1.46 16.07
CA VAL A 121 -1.88 2.14 14.88
C VAL A 121 -1.35 1.47 13.61
N LEU A 122 -0.06 1.16 13.60
CA LEU A 122 0.65 0.57 12.49
C LEU A 122 0.06 -0.78 12.06
N ILE A 123 -0.18 -1.70 12.99
CA ILE A 123 -0.63 -3.06 12.66
C ILE A 123 -2.03 -3.02 11.99
N PRO A 124 -3.05 -2.36 12.56
CA PRO A 124 -4.34 -2.24 11.89
C PRO A 124 -4.25 -1.56 10.53
N LEU A 125 -3.42 -0.53 10.40
CA LEU A 125 -3.26 0.22 9.15
C LEU A 125 -2.65 -0.66 8.05
N VAL A 126 -1.62 -1.44 8.39
CA VAL A 126 -0.96 -2.39 7.48
C VAL A 126 -1.89 -3.54 7.09
N ILE A 127 -2.67 -4.09 8.03
CA ILE A 127 -3.68 -5.14 7.73
C ILE A 127 -4.74 -4.59 6.78
N THR A 128 -5.21 -3.38 7.04
CA THR A 128 -6.19 -2.70 6.17
C THR A 128 -5.59 -2.48 4.78
N GLY A 129 -4.35 -1.99 4.69
CA GLY A 129 -3.64 -1.82 3.43
C GLY A 129 -3.49 -3.13 2.65
N LEU A 130 -3.15 -4.23 3.34
CA LEU A 130 -3.05 -5.56 2.72
C LEU A 130 -4.39 -6.04 2.16
N PHE A 131 -5.48 -5.82 2.91
CA PHE A 131 -6.82 -6.13 2.43
C PHE A 131 -7.13 -5.39 1.12
N PHE A 132 -6.83 -4.09 1.05
CA PHE A 132 -7.03 -3.31 -0.17
C PHE A 132 -6.15 -3.79 -1.33
N ILE A 133 -4.89 -4.19 -1.08
CA ILE A 133 -4.00 -4.80 -2.09
C ILE A 133 -4.60 -6.09 -2.66
N ILE A 134 -5.08 -6.99 -1.79
CA ILE A 134 -5.63 -8.28 -2.21
C ILE A 134 -6.87 -8.05 -3.08
N VAL A 135 -7.79 -7.18 -2.61
CA VAL A 135 -9.03 -6.91 -3.35
C VAL A 135 -8.75 -6.15 -4.65
N SER A 136 -7.82 -5.19 -4.68
CA SER A 136 -7.47 -4.49 -5.92
C SER A 136 -6.85 -5.43 -6.96
N GLY A 137 -5.98 -6.34 -6.54
CA GLY A 137 -5.40 -7.38 -7.40
C GLY A 137 -6.47 -8.29 -8.00
N GLY A 138 -7.44 -8.72 -7.18
CA GLY A 138 -8.58 -9.50 -7.65
C GLY A 138 -9.51 -8.75 -8.60
N LEU A 139 -9.83 -7.49 -8.28
CA LEU A 139 -10.65 -6.64 -9.14
C LEU A 139 -9.96 -6.42 -10.50
N PHE A 140 -8.64 -6.18 -10.51
CA PHE A 140 -7.88 -6.09 -11.75
C PHE A 140 -7.93 -7.41 -12.53
N GLY A 141 -7.67 -8.55 -11.89
CA GLY A 141 -7.81 -9.86 -12.53
C GLY A 141 -9.20 -10.09 -13.12
N ALA A 142 -10.25 -9.68 -12.44
CA ALA A 142 -11.63 -9.77 -12.92
C ALA A 142 -11.91 -8.89 -14.15
N THR A 143 -11.17 -7.78 -14.36
CA THR A 143 -11.32 -6.97 -15.58
C THR A 143 -10.81 -7.68 -16.82
N ILE A 144 -9.85 -8.60 -16.66
CA ILE A 144 -9.20 -9.33 -17.76
C ILE A 144 -9.87 -10.69 -17.96
N TYR A 145 -10.05 -11.45 -16.87
CA TYR A 145 -10.47 -12.84 -16.89
C TYR A 145 -11.94 -13.07 -16.49
N GLY A 146 -12.66 -12.00 -16.11
CA GLY A 146 -14.04 -12.06 -15.63
C GLY A 146 -14.15 -12.31 -14.11
N THR A 147 -15.34 -12.05 -13.56
CA THR A 147 -15.61 -12.06 -12.11
C THR A 147 -15.54 -13.44 -11.45
N HIS A 148 -15.50 -14.52 -12.23
CA HIS A 148 -15.37 -15.89 -11.76
C HIS A 148 -13.91 -16.36 -11.61
N PHE A 149 -12.94 -15.53 -12.00
CA PHE A 149 -11.52 -15.89 -11.99
C PHE A 149 -10.99 -16.25 -10.59
N ASP A 150 -11.48 -15.56 -9.54
CA ASP A 150 -11.09 -15.80 -8.16
C ASP A 150 -12.30 -16.13 -7.26
N PRO A 151 -12.55 -17.43 -6.99
CA PRO A 151 -13.65 -17.87 -6.13
C PRO A 151 -13.52 -17.38 -4.67
N PHE A 152 -12.31 -17.10 -4.19
CA PHE A 152 -12.10 -16.62 -2.82
C PHE A 152 -12.56 -15.18 -2.65
N LEU A 153 -12.51 -14.38 -3.72
CA LEU A 153 -12.97 -12.99 -3.73
C LEU A 153 -14.42 -12.84 -4.17
N ALA A 154 -15.08 -13.90 -4.64
CA ALA A 154 -16.48 -13.85 -5.04
C ALA A 154 -17.44 -13.24 -3.99
N PRO A 155 -17.31 -13.54 -2.67
CA PRO A 155 -18.15 -12.88 -1.66
C PRO A 155 -17.93 -11.36 -1.61
N ILE A 156 -16.68 -10.92 -1.79
CA ILE A 156 -16.30 -9.51 -1.79
C ILE A 156 -16.83 -8.82 -3.05
N PHE A 157 -16.69 -9.45 -4.23
CA PHE A 157 -17.24 -8.92 -5.47
C PHE A 157 -18.75 -8.75 -5.42
N LYS A 158 -19.46 -9.71 -4.82
CA LYS A 158 -20.90 -9.63 -4.56
C LYS A 158 -21.25 -8.46 -3.63
N LEU A 159 -20.48 -8.27 -2.55
CA LEU A 159 -20.66 -7.15 -1.62
C LEU A 159 -20.44 -5.79 -2.31
N LEU A 160 -19.46 -5.72 -3.21
CA LEU A 160 -19.15 -4.53 -4.00
C LEU A 160 -20.13 -4.31 -5.17
N LYS A 161 -21.09 -5.22 -5.36
CA LYS A 161 -22.08 -5.27 -6.46
C LYS A 161 -21.46 -5.37 -7.86
N VAL A 162 -20.24 -5.88 -7.93
CA VAL A 162 -19.46 -5.97 -9.18
C VAL A 162 -19.75 -7.27 -9.94
N TYR A 163 -20.53 -8.15 -9.33
CA TYR A 163 -21.00 -9.43 -9.84
C TYR A 163 -22.46 -9.33 -10.28
#